data_AF-A0AA88VBJ9-F1
#
_entry.id   AF-A0AA88VBJ9-F1
#
_cell.length_a   1.000
_cell.length_b   1.000
_cell.length_c   1.000
_cell.angle_alpha   90.00
_cell.angle_beta   90.00
_cell.angle_gamma   90.00
#
_symmetry.space_group_name_H-M   'P 1'
#
loop_
_entity.id
_entity.type
_entity.pdbx_description
1 polymer ?
#
loop_
_entity_poly.entity_id
_entity_poly.type
_entity_poly.pdbx_seq_one_letter_code
_entity_poly.pdbx_strand_id
1 'polypeptide(L)'
;MARVLLKFAITILAILLANGALQTLARCRYTSDYNDFDGDGDSDGGDLTCLYPWSKDGNDLPAEPRTSFYSDLNNCLRVLSNKCSRQNYNCIFHKKKISKDCSRKLVEMGRECDESLIWTLTNTRGYPYKSDIIRERSYKAFERCEKAVNRDRGWCR
;
A
#
# COMPACT_ATOMS: atom_id res chain seq x y z
N MET A 1 57.18 6.55 -8.34
CA MET A 1 56.07 5.57 -8.18
C MET A 1 54.79 6.18 -7.60
N ALA A 2 54.85 7.14 -6.65
CA ALA A 2 53.65 7.76 -6.05
C ALA A 2 52.68 8.47 -7.02
N ARG A 3 53.18 9.09 -8.10
CA ARG A 3 52.35 9.81 -9.09
C ARG A 3 51.47 8.91 -9.95
N VAL A 4 51.82 7.62 -10.08
CA VAL A 4 51.04 6.65 -10.86
C VAL A 4 49.84 6.17 -10.04
N LEU A 5 50.05 5.88 -8.75
CA LEU A 5 49.00 5.43 -7.83
C LEU A 5 47.88 6.46 -7.64
N LEU A 6 48.22 7.76 -7.61
CA LEU A 6 47.23 8.83 -7.50
C LEU A 6 46.29 8.90 -8.72
N LYS A 7 46.80 8.65 -9.93
CA LYS A 7 45.98 8.63 -11.14
C LYS A 7 45.02 7.46 -11.16
N PHE A 8 45.46 6.27 -10.72
CA PHE A 8 44.60 5.09 -10.61
C PHE A 8 43.49 5.25 -9.56
N ALA A 9 43.78 5.89 -8.42
CA ALA A 9 42.78 6.15 -7.40
C ALA A 9 41.66 7.08 -7.90
N ILE A 10 42.01 8.11 -8.69
CA ILE A 10 41.04 9.06 -9.25
C ILE A 10 40.14 8.39 -10.30
N THR A 11 40.68 7.53 -11.16
CA THR A 11 39.86 6.79 -12.15
C THR A 11 38.93 5.79 -11.49
N ILE A 12 39.37 5.07 -10.45
CA ILE A 12 38.50 4.14 -9.72
C ILE A 12 37.37 4.91 -9.00
N LEU A 13 37.66 6.08 -8.42
CA LEU A 13 36.63 6.93 -7.80
C LEU A 13 35.63 7.45 -8.85
N ALA A 14 36.10 7.85 -10.04
CA ALA A 14 35.23 8.29 -11.13
C ALA A 14 34.34 7.15 -11.67
N ILE A 15 34.87 5.93 -11.76
CA ILE A 15 34.11 4.74 -12.16
C ILE A 15 33.09 4.35 -11.09
N LEU A 16 33.43 4.47 -9.80
CA LEU A 16 32.48 4.24 -8.69
C LEU A 16 31.38 5.31 -8.63
N LEU A 17 31.68 6.57 -8.98
CA LEU A 17 30.69 7.64 -9.08
C LEU A 17 29.81 7.51 -10.35
N ALA A 18 30.36 7.04 -11.46
CA ALA A 18 29.62 6.87 -12.72
C ALA A 18 28.79 5.57 -12.76
N ASN A 19 29.28 4.50 -12.13
CA ASN A 19 28.58 3.21 -12.00
C ASN A 19 27.89 3.05 -10.64
N GLY A 20 27.74 4.14 -9.89
CA GLY A 20 26.84 4.26 -8.75
C GLY A 20 25.42 4.09 -9.25
N ALA A 21 25.08 2.83 -9.49
CA ALA A 21 23.82 2.26 -9.86
C ALA A 21 22.66 3.26 -9.72
N LEU A 22 22.37 3.94 -10.84
CA LEU A 22 21.01 4.24 -11.22
C LEU A 22 20.30 2.90 -11.42
N GLN A 23 20.06 2.17 -10.32
CA GLN A 23 18.89 1.34 -10.25
C GLN A 23 17.75 2.33 -10.35
N THR A 24 17.08 2.26 -11.49
CA THR A 24 15.73 2.70 -11.77
C THR A 24 14.82 2.32 -10.60
N LEU A 25 14.89 3.13 -9.54
CA LEU A 25 13.82 3.29 -8.59
C LEU A 25 12.73 3.99 -9.39
N ALA A 26 11.88 3.19 -10.04
CA ALA A 26 10.45 3.48 -10.08
C ALA A 26 9.97 3.49 -8.62
N ARG A 27 10.43 4.50 -7.86
CA ARG A 27 9.93 4.84 -6.56
C ARG A 27 8.52 5.29 -6.87
N CYS A 28 7.47 4.62 -6.37
CA CYS A 28 6.12 5.18 -6.31
C CYS A 28 6.30 6.68 -6.10
N ARG A 29 5.97 7.51 -7.10
CA ARG A 29 6.27 8.94 -7.05
C ARG A 29 5.44 9.46 -5.89
N TYR A 30 6.09 9.53 -4.73
CA TYR A 30 5.53 10.00 -3.48
C TYR A 30 5.43 11.49 -3.68
N THR A 31 4.39 11.94 -4.38
CA THR A 31 4.00 13.33 -4.31
C THR A 31 3.52 13.51 -2.88
N SER A 32 4.37 14.18 -2.11
CA SER A 32 4.05 14.73 -0.80
C SER A 32 3.12 15.94 -0.93
N ASP A 33 2.47 16.12 -2.08
CA ASP A 33 1.56 17.19 -2.33
C ASP A 33 0.16 16.65 -2.09
N TYR A 34 -0.34 16.99 -0.91
CA TYR A 34 -1.77 17.12 -0.68
C TYR A 34 -2.35 17.93 -1.83
N ASN A 35 -3.42 17.42 -2.44
CA ASN A 35 -4.21 17.98 -3.54
C ASN A 35 -3.79 17.39 -4.91
N ASP A 36 -4.80 17.01 -5.70
CA ASP A 36 -4.72 16.50 -7.08
C ASP A 36 -4.52 14.99 -7.26
N PHE A 37 -5.47 14.21 -6.76
CA PHE A 37 -5.82 12.94 -7.43
C PHE A 37 -7.34 12.75 -7.46
N ASP A 38 -8.02 13.71 -8.09
CA ASP A 38 -9.35 13.52 -8.70
C ASP A 38 -9.19 13.15 -10.20
N GLY A 39 -8.09 12.48 -10.54
CA GLY A 39 -7.86 11.97 -11.88
C GLY A 39 -8.49 10.59 -12.01
N ASP A 40 -9.56 10.51 -12.81
CA ASP A 40 -10.02 9.33 -13.55
C ASP A 40 -8.90 8.82 -14.48
N GLY A 41 -7.78 8.41 -13.88
CA GLY A 41 -6.61 7.89 -14.57
C GLY A 41 -6.65 6.39 -14.55
N ASP A 42 -7.26 5.81 -15.58
CA ASP A 42 -6.92 4.47 -16.06
C ASP A 42 -5.39 4.34 -16.10
N SER A 43 -4.82 3.63 -15.13
CA SER A 43 -3.40 3.27 -15.13
C SER A 43 -3.31 1.75 -15.23
N ASP A 44 -3.31 1.31 -16.48
CA ASP A 44 -2.81 0.03 -16.91
C ASP A 44 -1.43 -0.23 -16.28
N GLY A 45 -1.32 -1.30 -15.50
CA GLY A 45 -0.03 -1.78 -14.96
C GLY A 45 0.50 -1.07 -13.71
N GLY A 46 -0.38 -0.73 -12.76
CA GLY A 46 0.02 -0.17 -11.48
C GLY A 46 1.01 -1.05 -10.70
N ASP A 47 2.21 -0.51 -10.48
CA ASP A 47 3.23 -1.02 -9.56
C ASP A 47 2.60 -1.53 -8.25
N LEU A 48 2.68 -2.85 -8.03
CA LEU A 48 2.08 -3.55 -6.90
C LEU A 48 2.53 -2.97 -5.55
N THR A 49 3.69 -2.31 -5.49
CA THR A 49 4.17 -1.67 -4.26
C THR A 49 3.28 -0.51 -3.79
N CYS A 50 2.51 0.13 -4.68
CA CYS A 50 1.57 1.18 -4.27
C CYS A 50 0.21 0.60 -3.80
N LEU A 51 -0.21 -0.56 -4.32
CA LEU A 51 -1.42 -1.28 -3.84
C LEU A 51 -1.19 -1.96 -2.47
N TYR A 52 0.02 -2.46 -2.24
CA TYR A 52 0.37 -3.23 -1.06
C TYR A 52 1.46 -2.52 -0.24
N PRO A 53 1.13 -1.48 0.55
CA PRO A 53 2.13 -0.72 1.31
C PRO A 53 2.93 -1.54 2.35
N TRP A 54 2.53 -2.79 2.61
CA TRP A 54 3.24 -3.73 3.47
C TRP A 54 4.16 -4.71 2.71
N SER A 55 4.11 -4.74 1.37
CA SER A 55 4.95 -5.58 0.52
C SER A 55 6.09 -4.72 -0.03
N LYS A 56 7.34 -5.03 0.34
CA LYS A 56 8.49 -4.21 -0.06
C LYS A 56 8.81 -4.31 -1.55
N ASP A 57 8.54 -5.46 -2.17
CA ASP A 57 8.94 -5.75 -3.56
C ASP A 57 7.87 -6.54 -4.36
N GLY A 58 6.64 -6.69 -3.86
CA GLY A 58 5.61 -7.56 -4.47
C GLY A 58 5.88 -9.07 -4.30
N ASN A 59 7.12 -9.47 -4.00
CA ASN A 59 7.58 -10.86 -3.87
C ASN A 59 7.26 -11.52 -2.51
N ASP A 60 6.67 -10.79 -1.57
CA ASP A 60 6.32 -11.30 -0.23
C ASP A 60 4.85 -11.76 -0.12
N LEU A 61 4.08 -11.71 -1.21
CA LEU A 61 2.69 -12.13 -1.21
C LEU A 61 2.58 -13.64 -0.96
N PRO A 62 1.61 -14.09 -0.14
CA PRO A 62 1.38 -15.51 0.09
C PRO A 62 0.97 -16.24 -1.19
N ALA A 63 1.07 -17.57 -1.18
CA ALA A 63 0.49 -18.37 -2.25
C ALA A 63 -1.00 -18.07 -2.39
N GLU A 64 -1.50 -18.04 -3.62
CA GLU A 64 -2.88 -17.71 -3.91
C GLU A 64 -3.81 -18.78 -3.30
N PRO A 65 -4.81 -18.41 -2.47
CA PRO A 65 -5.66 -19.39 -1.79
C PRO A 65 -6.74 -19.98 -2.69
N ARG A 66 -7.08 -19.29 -3.79
CA ARG A 66 -8.03 -19.73 -4.82
C ARG A 66 -7.67 -19.08 -6.15
N THR A 67 -8.09 -19.67 -7.26
CA THR A 67 -7.92 -19.07 -8.59
C THR A 67 -8.46 -17.64 -8.62
N SER A 68 -7.68 -16.71 -9.17
CA SER A 68 -8.04 -15.30 -9.38
C SER A 68 -8.22 -14.46 -8.11
N PHE A 69 -7.89 -14.98 -6.92
CA PHE A 69 -7.88 -14.22 -5.67
C PHE A 69 -7.19 -12.85 -5.80
N TYR A 70 -5.98 -12.80 -6.39
CA TYR A 70 -5.24 -11.53 -6.47
C TYR A 70 -5.83 -10.58 -7.51
N SER A 71 -6.42 -11.12 -8.58
CA SER A 71 -7.16 -10.32 -9.55
C SER A 71 -8.39 -9.68 -8.90
N ASP A 72 -9.16 -10.46 -8.14
CA ASP A 72 -10.33 -9.98 -7.40
C ASP A 72 -9.94 -8.94 -6.35
N LEU A 73 -8.86 -9.20 -5.59
CA LEU A 73 -8.34 -8.26 -4.60
C LEU A 73 -7.86 -6.96 -5.27
N ASN A 74 -7.22 -7.03 -6.43
CA ASN A 74 -6.84 -5.82 -7.16
C ASN A 74 -8.08 -5.02 -7.61
N ASN A 75 -9.15 -5.68 -8.04
CA ASN A 75 -10.43 -5.02 -8.36
C ASN A 75 -11.05 -4.35 -7.13
N CYS A 76 -11.03 -5.01 -5.97
CA CYS A 76 -11.42 -4.41 -4.69
C CYS A 76 -10.63 -3.13 -4.40
N LEU A 77 -9.30 -3.21 -4.52
CA LEU A 77 -8.40 -2.12 -4.13
C LEU A 77 -8.49 -0.88 -5.04
N ARG A 78 -9.05 -1.00 -6.25
CA ARG A 78 -9.31 0.15 -7.14
C ARG A 78 -10.26 1.19 -6.52
N VAL A 79 -11.13 0.78 -5.60
CA VAL A 79 -12.03 1.69 -4.87
C VAL A 79 -11.25 2.58 -3.89
N LEU A 80 -10.15 2.08 -3.35
CA LEU A 80 -9.33 2.80 -2.39
C LEU A 80 -8.27 3.65 -3.09
N SER A 81 -8.27 4.96 -2.82
CA SER A 81 -7.12 5.78 -3.19
C SER A 81 -5.91 5.46 -2.31
N ASN A 82 -4.70 5.74 -2.81
CA ASN A 82 -3.45 5.58 -2.05
C ASN A 82 -3.49 6.23 -0.65
N LYS A 83 -4.15 7.40 -0.54
CA LYS A 83 -4.38 8.10 0.73
C LYS A 83 -5.22 7.26 1.69
N CYS A 84 -6.30 6.66 1.20
CA CYS A 84 -7.20 5.86 2.03
C CYS A 84 -6.60 4.51 2.40
N SER A 85 -5.89 3.84 1.48
CA SER A 85 -5.13 2.63 1.76
C SER A 85 -4.09 2.87 2.87
N ARG A 86 -3.38 4.01 2.83
CA ARG A 86 -2.43 4.40 3.88
C ARG A 86 -3.10 4.67 5.22
N GLN A 87 -4.27 5.31 5.23
CA GLN A 87 -5.02 5.53 6.47
C GLN A 87 -5.51 4.20 7.07
N ASN A 88 -5.99 3.28 6.23
CA ASN A 88 -6.41 1.95 6.68
C ASN A 88 -5.23 1.19 7.32
N TYR A 89 -4.08 1.14 6.62
CA TYR A 89 -2.84 0.58 7.17
C TYR A 89 -2.45 1.21 8.51
N ASN A 90 -2.48 2.54 8.61
CA ASN A 90 -2.17 3.25 9.84
C ASN A 90 -3.19 2.99 10.96
N CYS A 91 -4.44 2.72 10.63
CA CYS A 91 -5.45 2.32 11.59
C CYS A 91 -5.10 0.95 12.20
N ILE A 92 -4.80 -0.02 11.34
CA ILE A 92 -4.45 -1.39 11.73
C ILE A 92 -3.16 -1.42 12.55
N PHE A 93 -2.07 -0.84 12.07
CA PHE A 93 -0.76 -0.99 12.71
C PHE A 93 -0.48 0.06 13.78
N HIS A 94 -0.96 1.28 13.60
CA HIS A 94 -0.60 2.43 14.42
C HIS A 94 -1.78 3.03 15.21
N LYS A 95 -2.95 2.37 15.21
CA LYS A 95 -4.17 2.80 15.92
C LYS A 95 -4.60 4.25 15.57
N LYS A 96 -4.26 4.72 14.36
CA LYS A 96 -4.67 6.05 13.88
C LYS A 96 -6.14 6.03 13.43
N LYS A 97 -6.77 7.20 13.35
CA LYS A 97 -8.14 7.34 12.84
C LYS A 97 -8.17 7.33 11.31
N ILE A 98 -9.25 6.80 10.76
CA ILE A 98 -9.60 6.91 9.33
C ILE A 98 -10.53 8.13 9.18
N SER A 99 -10.30 8.95 8.16
CA SER A 99 -11.14 10.10 7.83
C SER A 99 -12.46 9.64 7.22
N LYS A 100 -13.52 10.43 7.39
CA LYS A 100 -14.88 10.11 6.91
C LYS A 100 -14.94 9.74 5.42
N ASP A 101 -14.21 10.45 4.56
CA ASP A 101 -14.18 10.12 3.13
C ASP A 101 -13.50 8.78 2.84
N CYS A 102 -12.44 8.45 3.60
CA CYS A 102 -11.81 7.14 3.48
C CYS A 102 -12.64 6.03 4.12
N SER A 103 -13.41 6.32 5.17
CA SER A 103 -14.42 5.40 5.70
C SER A 103 -15.49 5.08 4.66
N ARG A 104 -15.92 6.07 3.87
CA ARG A 104 -16.89 5.87 2.78
C ARG A 104 -16.33 4.94 1.71
N LYS A 105 -15.11 5.20 1.22
CA LYS A 105 -14.44 4.34 0.23
C LYS A 105 -14.17 2.93 0.77
N LEU A 106 -13.81 2.80 2.05
CA LEU A 106 -13.62 1.50 2.68
C LEU A 106 -14.92 0.68 2.76
N VAL A 107 -16.04 1.34 3.10
CA VAL A 107 -17.36 0.69 3.12
C VAL A 107 -17.83 0.37 1.70
N GLU A 108 -17.58 1.26 0.73
CA GLU A 108 -17.90 1.06 -0.69
C GLU A 108 -17.11 -0.11 -1.31
N MET A 109 -15.85 -0.26 -0.93
CA MET A 109 -15.03 -1.43 -1.31
C MET A 109 -15.68 -2.75 -0.83
N GLY A 110 -16.39 -2.71 0.30
CA GLY A 110 -17.15 -3.84 0.81
C GLY A 110 -16.37 -4.75 1.77
N ARG A 111 -17.13 -5.54 2.54
CA ARG A 111 -16.61 -6.38 3.63
C ARG A 111 -15.76 -7.54 3.13
N GLU A 112 -16.20 -8.22 2.07
CA GLU A 112 -15.46 -9.36 1.49
C GLU A 112 -14.08 -8.93 0.95
N CYS A 113 -14.01 -7.72 0.40
CA CYS A 113 -12.77 -7.13 -0.04
C CYS A 113 -11.84 -6.77 1.13
N ASP A 114 -12.37 -6.22 2.24
CA ASP A 114 -11.59 -5.97 3.46
C ASP A 114 -11.08 -7.29 4.04
N GLU A 115 -11.91 -8.33 4.08
CA GLU A 115 -11.50 -9.64 4.55
C GLU A 115 -10.41 -10.27 3.67
N SER A 116 -10.51 -10.13 2.35
CA SER A 116 -9.47 -10.59 1.41
C SER A 116 -8.16 -9.83 1.63
N LEU A 117 -8.24 -8.50 1.81
CA LEU A 117 -7.09 -7.65 2.14
C LEU A 117 -6.38 -8.11 3.42
N ILE A 118 -7.17 -8.39 4.47
CA ILE A 118 -6.66 -8.84 5.75
C ILE A 118 -6.14 -10.27 5.69
N TRP A 119 -6.75 -11.14 4.90
CA TRP A 119 -6.21 -12.46 4.63
C TRP A 119 -4.81 -12.34 4.01
N THR A 120 -4.63 -11.53 2.98
CA THR A 120 -3.32 -11.31 2.35
C THR A 120 -2.32 -10.76 3.35
N LEU A 121 -2.70 -9.74 4.12
CA LEU A 121 -1.82 -9.11 5.10
C LEU A 121 -1.39 -10.10 6.20
N THR A 122 -2.31 -10.92 6.71
CA THR A 122 -2.03 -11.88 7.78
C THR A 122 -1.25 -13.10 7.34
N ASN A 123 -1.25 -13.41 6.04
CA ASN A 123 -0.47 -14.50 5.45
C ASN A 123 0.83 -14.03 4.77
N THR A 124 1.03 -12.71 4.62
CA THR A 124 2.28 -12.12 4.14
C THR A 124 3.41 -12.38 5.14
N ARG A 125 4.61 -12.72 4.66
CA ARG A 125 5.78 -12.98 5.51
C ARG A 125 6.01 -11.84 6.51
N GLY A 126 6.20 -12.19 7.79
CA GLY A 126 6.45 -11.21 8.85
C GLY A 126 5.21 -10.60 9.52
N TYR A 127 4.01 -11.09 9.20
CA TYR A 127 2.75 -10.70 9.86
C TYR A 127 1.94 -11.82 10.53
N PRO A 128 2.16 -13.15 10.30
CA PRO A 128 1.34 -14.19 10.92
C PRO A 128 1.27 -14.12 12.45
N TYR A 129 2.38 -13.73 13.11
CA TYR A 129 2.45 -13.58 14.57
C TYR A 129 1.60 -12.42 15.13
N LYS A 130 1.11 -11.52 14.27
CA LYS A 130 0.19 -10.42 14.60
C LYS A 130 -1.20 -10.64 14.03
N SER A 131 -1.49 -11.82 13.46
CA SER A 131 -2.72 -12.05 12.69
C SER A 131 -3.99 -11.73 13.47
N ASP A 132 -4.08 -12.14 14.74
CA ASP A 132 -5.24 -11.85 15.59
C ASP A 132 -5.43 -10.34 15.81
N ILE A 133 -4.34 -9.63 16.12
CA ILE A 133 -4.36 -8.18 16.34
C ILE A 133 -4.72 -7.43 15.05
N ILE A 134 -4.21 -7.90 13.91
CA ILE A 134 -4.50 -7.33 12.59
C ILE A 134 -5.99 -7.51 12.27
N ARG A 135 -6.53 -8.71 12.41
CA ARG A 135 -7.95 -9.02 12.17
C ARG A 135 -8.85 -8.20 13.09
N GLU A 136 -8.59 -8.23 14.40
CA GLU A 136 -9.37 -7.50 15.39
C GLU A 136 -9.43 -6.00 15.06
N ARG A 137 -8.28 -5.40 14.72
CA ARG A 137 -8.22 -3.97 14.41
C ARG A 137 -8.87 -3.63 13.09
N SER A 138 -8.73 -4.46 12.06
CA SER A 138 -9.40 -4.23 10.78
C SER A 138 -10.91 -4.29 10.91
N TYR A 139 -11.43 -5.35 11.55
CA TYR A 139 -12.87 -5.49 11.76
C TYR A 139 -13.46 -4.34 12.56
N LYS A 140 -12.78 -3.92 13.64
CA LYS A 140 -13.19 -2.73 14.41
C LYS A 140 -13.11 -1.46 13.57
N ALA A 141 -12.14 -1.33 12.67
CA ALA A 141 -12.03 -0.16 11.78
C ALA A 141 -13.18 -0.15 10.77
N PHE A 142 -13.47 -1.27 10.11
CA PHE A 142 -14.55 -1.42 9.15
C PHE A 142 -15.91 -1.13 9.79
N GLU A 143 -16.23 -1.75 10.93
CA GLU A 143 -17.49 -1.49 11.65
C GLU A 143 -17.66 -0.02 12.06
N ARG A 144 -16.58 0.64 12.47
CA ARG A 144 -16.61 2.09 12.77
C ARG A 144 -16.91 2.90 11.52
N CYS A 145 -16.35 2.51 10.37
CA CYS A 145 -16.62 3.15 9.09
C CYS A 145 -18.08 2.94 8.66
N GLU A 146 -18.60 1.71 8.75
CA GLU A 146 -20.02 1.41 8.47
C GLU A 146 -20.95 2.25 9.35
N LYS A 147 -20.70 2.29 10.66
CA LYS A 147 -21.49 3.11 11.60
C LYS A 147 -21.41 4.59 11.28
N ALA A 148 -20.23 5.12 10.94
CA ALA A 148 -20.07 6.53 10.59
C ALA A 148 -20.85 6.87 9.31
N VAL A 149 -20.66 6.08 8.25
CA VAL A 149 -21.35 6.26 6.96
C VAL A 149 -22.86 6.12 7.12
N ASN A 150 -23.35 5.16 7.92
CA ASN A 150 -24.79 4.97 8.14
C ASN A 150 -25.41 6.05 9.04
N ARG A 151 -24.68 6.60 10.01
CA ARG A 151 -25.14 7.77 10.78
C ARG A 151 -25.29 9.01 9.91
N ASP A 152 -24.41 9.17 8.93
CA ASP A 152 -24.49 10.25 7.95
C ASP A 152 -25.63 10.05 6.93
N ARG A 153 -26.03 8.79 6.69
CA ARG A 153 -27.20 8.41 5.90
C ARG A 153 -28.54 8.55 6.64
N GLY A 154 -28.58 9.25 7.78
CA GLY A 154 -29.82 9.78 8.37
C GLY A 154 -30.57 10.80 7.48
N TRP A 155 -30.12 10.98 6.23
CA TRP A 155 -30.78 11.69 5.15
C TRP A 155 -31.09 10.70 4.00
N CYS A 156 -32.20 9.97 4.17
CA CYS A 156 -33.15 9.40 3.19
C CYS A 156 -34.17 8.63 4.05
N ARG A 157 -35.37 9.17 4.37
CA ARG A 157 -36.57 9.28 3.52
C ARG A 157 -36.78 8.07 2.63
#